data_AF-A0A8A1M127-F1
#
_entry.id   AF-A0A8A1M127-F1
#
_cell.length_a   1.000
_cell.length_b   1.000
_cell.length_c   1.000
_cell.angle_alpha   90.00
_cell.angle_beta   90.00
_cell.angle_gamma   90.00
#
_symmetry.space_group_name_H-M   'P 1'
#
loop_
_entity.id
_entity.type
_entity.pdbx_description
1 polymer ?
#
loop_
_entity_poly.entity_id
_entity_poly.type
_entity_poly.pdbx_seq_one_letter_code
_entity_poly.pdbx_strand_id
1 'polypeptide(L)'
;MPVLHSGAHIELASLETLKALNVGIHLPSPFANPQVDRTLDPLGKGNIANNNSFPATPSAFAFSSRPAPPQPTKASSTKPTDFRIVAVIFYGRPDRVEILDCYLKRNLVTNGGWIDEVLWAPNTENQGDLNWLDKLVPTSPLYRKISIDAQKKGYSKIWDSTVTDPDTLYIKLDDDIIYIDDNAIPKLVSLKLENDHSYLVSANVINGAPLPYHHYRTGAIRPYLPELTPPFNITNSDVTSLRKPTWRASELPYWEGPDGFQFPLEVGNAPYPNHRWLPVHNENRTAIYRTPIHHALCSPWAENQGKWSLAAQQHFSFLESLEQNATDVYDFARRGVWDMGFERISINFIAIWGRDVLDHLPLIDDEGMLTKLIPKQLRRPVLVATGALAAHYAFASQVRDLKQTDILSRYRAYANDLICPGTLP
;
A
#
# COMPACT_ATOMS: atom_id res chain seq x y z
N MET A 1 11.19 -26.19 -63.61
CA MET A 1 9.81 -26.76 -63.63
C MET A 1 9.29 -26.75 -62.20
N PRO A 2 8.01 -26.41 -61.98
CA PRO A 2 7.66 -25.26 -61.15
C PRO A 2 7.40 -25.53 -59.67
N VAL A 3 7.52 -24.41 -58.96
CA VAL A 3 7.17 -24.11 -57.56
C VAL A 3 5.66 -24.03 -57.40
N LEU A 4 5.12 -24.62 -56.33
CA LEU A 4 3.73 -24.44 -55.89
C LEU A 4 3.73 -23.71 -54.53
N HIS A 5 3.38 -22.42 -54.57
CA HIS A 5 2.95 -21.65 -53.41
C HIS A 5 1.47 -21.94 -53.16
N SER A 6 1.14 -22.39 -51.95
CA SER A 6 -0.23 -22.43 -51.42
C SER A 6 -0.47 -21.15 -50.64
N GLY A 7 -1.11 -20.18 -51.29
CA GLY A 7 -1.75 -19.04 -50.62
C GLY A 7 -3.18 -19.43 -50.24
N ALA A 8 -3.49 -19.37 -48.94
CA ALA A 8 -4.86 -19.39 -48.45
C ALA A 8 -5.30 -17.94 -48.22
N HIS A 9 -6.20 -17.48 -49.08
CA HIS A 9 -6.92 -16.22 -48.95
C HIS A 9 -7.84 -16.27 -47.72
N ILE A 10 -7.68 -15.31 -46.81
CA ILE A 10 -8.69 -14.96 -45.81
C ILE A 10 -9.57 -13.90 -46.47
N GLU A 11 -10.82 -14.26 -46.73
CA GLU A 11 -11.83 -13.39 -47.31
C GLU A 11 -12.41 -12.48 -46.20
N LEU A 12 -12.25 -11.18 -46.38
CA LEU A 12 -12.85 -10.12 -45.57
C LEU A 12 -14.36 -10.09 -45.85
N ALA A 13 -15.17 -10.62 -44.93
CA ALA A 13 -16.60 -10.37 -44.94
C ALA A 13 -16.89 -8.94 -44.47
N SER A 14 -17.62 -8.22 -45.31
CA SER A 14 -17.96 -6.81 -45.21
C SER A 14 -18.98 -6.50 -44.10
N LEU A 15 -18.93 -5.24 -43.68
CA LEU A 15 -19.68 -4.59 -42.63
C LEU A 15 -21.17 -4.36 -43.00
N GLU A 16 -21.96 -5.39 -43.34
CA GLU A 16 -23.39 -5.19 -43.63
C GLU A 16 -24.38 -6.25 -43.08
N THR A 17 -23.93 -7.27 -42.34
CA THR A 17 -24.84 -8.37 -41.89
C THR A 17 -25.18 -8.37 -40.40
N LEU A 18 -25.36 -7.21 -39.76
CA LEU A 18 -25.88 -7.09 -38.38
C LEU A 18 -26.87 -5.92 -38.22
N LYS A 19 -27.87 -5.87 -39.11
CA LYS A 19 -29.08 -5.04 -38.94
C LYS A 19 -30.34 -5.84 -39.25
N ALA A 20 -30.73 -6.74 -38.35
CA ALA A 20 -32.13 -7.17 -38.17
C ALA A 20 -32.21 -8.19 -37.04
N LEU A 21 -32.49 -7.73 -35.81
CA LEU A 21 -33.23 -8.45 -34.75
C LEU A 21 -33.24 -7.55 -33.51
N ASN A 22 -34.11 -6.55 -33.56
CA ASN A 22 -34.39 -5.67 -32.43
C ASN A 22 -35.78 -6.06 -31.88
N VAL A 23 -35.81 -6.91 -30.87
CA VAL A 23 -37.00 -7.15 -30.03
C VAL A 23 -36.53 -7.07 -28.59
N GLY A 24 -36.87 -5.96 -27.94
CA GLY A 24 -36.47 -5.66 -26.57
C GLY A 24 -37.29 -6.45 -25.55
N ILE A 25 -36.57 -7.00 -24.56
CA ILE A 25 -37.16 -7.48 -23.31
C ILE A 25 -36.43 -6.72 -22.19
N HIS A 26 -37.14 -5.81 -21.51
CA HIS A 26 -36.67 -5.09 -20.35
C HIS A 26 -36.85 -5.96 -19.09
N LEU A 27 -35.76 -6.23 -18.38
CA LEU A 27 -35.77 -6.72 -16.99
C LEU A 27 -35.65 -5.51 -16.04
N PRO A 28 -36.50 -5.37 -15.00
CA PRO A 28 -36.49 -4.21 -14.11
C PRO A 28 -35.39 -4.30 -13.04
N SER A 29 -34.83 -3.13 -12.70
CA SER A 29 -33.83 -2.89 -11.66
C SER A 29 -34.42 -3.03 -10.24
N PRO A 30 -33.71 -3.62 -9.25
CA PRO A 30 -34.22 -3.85 -7.90
C PRO A 30 -34.20 -2.61 -6.98
N PHE A 31 -33.98 -1.40 -7.50
CA PHE A 31 -33.87 -0.17 -6.70
C PHE A 31 -34.88 0.93 -7.07
N ALA A 32 -36.06 0.57 -7.57
CA ALA A 32 -37.15 1.52 -7.78
C ALA A 32 -37.96 1.71 -6.49
N ASN A 33 -37.74 2.83 -5.78
CA ASN A 33 -38.61 3.27 -4.69
C ASN A 33 -39.96 3.76 -5.26
N PRO A 34 -41.12 3.36 -4.68
CA PRO A 34 -42.42 3.82 -5.17
C PRO A 34 -42.65 5.29 -4.77
N GLN A 35 -42.84 6.14 -5.78
CA GLN A 35 -43.42 7.46 -5.58
C GLN A 35 -44.89 7.30 -5.16
N VAL A 36 -45.19 7.71 -3.92
CA VAL A 36 -46.56 7.90 -3.46
C VAL A 36 -46.93 9.36 -3.75
N ASP A 37 -47.87 9.51 -4.67
CA ASP A 37 -48.57 10.72 -5.04
C ASP A 37 -49.32 11.26 -3.81
N ARG A 38 -48.89 12.41 -3.30
CA ARG A 38 -49.69 13.25 -2.39
C ARG A 38 -49.64 14.68 -2.91
N THR A 39 -50.74 15.05 -3.54
CA THR A 39 -51.21 16.40 -3.80
C THR A 39 -50.97 17.32 -2.59
N LEU A 40 -50.26 18.41 -2.82
CA LEU A 40 -50.08 19.51 -1.87
C LEU A 40 -51.23 20.52 -2.04
N ASP A 41 -52.03 20.69 -1.01
CA ASP A 41 -52.98 21.81 -0.89
C ASP A 41 -52.26 23.13 -0.55
N PRO A 42 -52.84 24.31 -0.89
CA PRO A 42 -52.12 25.57 -0.90
C PRO A 42 -52.00 26.21 0.50
N LEU A 43 -50.84 26.83 0.73
CA LEU A 43 -50.53 27.67 1.90
C LEU A 43 -51.57 28.79 2.10
N GLY A 44 -52.37 28.65 3.15
CA GLY A 44 -53.24 29.70 3.67
C GLY A 44 -52.45 30.80 4.41
N LYS A 45 -52.71 32.05 4.05
CA LYS A 45 -52.25 33.26 4.76
C LYS A 45 -52.87 33.33 6.16
N GLY A 46 -52.06 33.62 7.18
CA GLY A 46 -52.55 33.83 8.55
C GLY A 46 -51.56 34.54 9.47
N ASN A 47 -51.70 35.87 9.53
CA ASN A 47 -51.48 36.81 10.64
C ASN A 47 -50.23 36.73 11.53
N ILE A 48 -49.41 37.77 11.37
CA ILE A 48 -48.44 38.29 12.35
C ILE A 48 -49.21 38.92 13.51
N ALA A 49 -48.95 38.48 14.74
CA ALA A 49 -49.26 39.23 15.95
C ALA A 49 -48.15 39.03 16.99
N ASN A 50 -47.70 40.17 17.51
CA ASN A 50 -46.66 40.35 18.52
C ASN A 50 -46.93 39.57 19.80
N ASN A 51 -45.85 39.14 20.46
CA ASN A 51 -45.78 39.17 21.92
C ASN A 51 -44.34 39.34 22.39
N ASN A 52 -44.03 40.57 22.81
CA ASN A 52 -42.95 40.89 23.72
C ASN A 52 -43.26 40.27 25.09
N SER A 53 -42.29 39.62 25.72
CA SER A 53 -41.81 40.00 27.08
C SER A 53 -40.89 38.94 27.70
N PHE A 54 -39.92 39.46 28.47
CA PHE A 54 -39.08 38.86 29.52
C PHE A 54 -37.61 38.52 29.19
N PRO A 55 -36.71 38.74 30.18
CA PRO A 55 -35.50 39.53 29.99
C PRO A 55 -34.25 38.67 29.82
N ALA A 56 -33.25 39.23 29.12
CA ALA A 56 -31.93 38.64 28.98
C ALA A 56 -31.12 38.81 30.28
N THR A 57 -30.81 37.70 30.93
CA THR A 57 -29.71 37.57 31.91
C THR A 57 -28.59 36.78 31.23
N PRO A 58 -27.33 37.22 31.25
CA PRO A 58 -26.24 36.49 30.61
C PRO A 58 -25.81 35.33 31.51
N SER A 59 -26.28 34.11 31.23
CA SER A 59 -25.68 32.90 31.81
C SER A 59 -24.40 32.59 31.06
N ALA A 60 -23.27 32.67 31.77
CA ALA A 60 -21.98 32.17 31.30
C ALA A 60 -22.10 30.66 31.03
N PHE A 61 -22.10 30.28 29.75
CA PHE A 61 -21.92 28.88 29.37
C PHE A 61 -20.46 28.51 29.65
N ALA A 62 -20.24 27.82 30.77
CA ALA A 62 -19.02 27.11 31.02
C ALA A 62 -18.82 26.10 29.87
N PHE A 63 -17.70 26.22 29.16
CA PHE A 63 -17.26 25.23 28.18
C PHE A 63 -17.07 23.89 28.91
N SER A 64 -18.07 23.01 28.83
CA SER A 64 -17.90 21.61 29.18
C SER A 64 -16.87 21.02 28.23
N SER A 65 -15.68 20.74 28.76
CA SER A 65 -14.62 20.01 28.05
C SER A 65 -15.19 18.75 27.42
N ARG A 66 -15.10 18.66 26.10
CA ARG A 66 -15.44 17.48 25.32
C ARG A 66 -14.63 16.31 25.89
N PRO A 67 -15.24 15.15 26.23
CA PRO A 67 -14.45 14.00 26.65
C PRO A 67 -13.51 13.63 25.50
N ALA A 68 -12.22 13.47 25.84
CA ALA A 68 -11.23 13.02 24.88
C ALA A 68 -11.71 11.72 24.23
N PRO A 69 -11.51 11.53 22.91
CA PRO A 69 -11.79 10.25 22.28
C PRO A 69 -11.02 9.15 23.03
N PRO A 70 -11.62 7.95 23.21
CA PRO A 70 -10.93 6.85 23.85
C PRO A 70 -9.62 6.60 23.12
N GLN A 71 -8.51 6.71 23.87
CA GLN A 71 -7.20 6.44 23.31
C GLN A 71 -7.16 4.98 22.84
N PRO A 72 -6.58 4.70 21.66
CA PRO A 72 -6.30 3.33 21.26
C PRO A 72 -5.47 2.66 22.37
N THR A 73 -5.82 1.42 22.71
CA THR A 73 -5.06 0.59 23.63
C THR A 73 -3.60 0.61 23.19
N LYS A 74 -2.75 1.18 24.05
CA LYS A 74 -1.32 1.28 23.81
C LYS A 74 -0.82 -0.15 23.58
N ALA A 75 -0.35 -0.46 22.37
CA ALA A 75 0.29 -1.75 22.11
C ALA A 75 1.31 -2.02 23.21
N SER A 76 1.34 -3.26 23.72
CA SER A 76 2.35 -3.66 24.70
C SER A 76 3.72 -3.26 24.16
N SER A 77 4.54 -2.58 24.95
CA SER A 77 5.94 -2.29 24.58
C SER A 77 6.82 -3.53 24.71
N THR A 78 6.31 -4.60 25.31
CA THR A 78 7.07 -5.80 25.66
C THR A 78 6.68 -6.95 24.75
N LYS A 79 7.70 -7.60 24.17
CA LYS A 79 7.55 -8.78 23.32
C LYS A 79 6.85 -9.92 24.08
N PRO A 80 5.86 -10.59 23.49
CA PRO A 80 5.30 -11.84 24.01
C PRO A 80 6.36 -12.94 24.13
N THR A 81 6.30 -13.75 25.19
CA THR A 81 7.34 -14.74 25.54
C THR A 81 6.99 -16.17 25.20
N ASP A 82 5.72 -16.49 24.93
CA ASP A 82 5.25 -17.88 24.87
C ASP A 82 5.47 -18.55 23.52
N PHE A 83 5.91 -17.80 22.51
CA PHE A 83 6.10 -18.27 21.15
C PHE A 83 7.18 -17.48 20.42
N ARG A 84 7.66 -18.02 19.30
CA ARG A 84 8.63 -17.35 18.43
C ARG A 84 7.94 -16.47 17.39
N ILE A 85 8.57 -15.35 17.08
CA ILE A 85 8.18 -14.44 16.00
C ILE A 85 9.29 -14.50 14.94
N VAL A 86 8.98 -15.09 13.79
CA VAL A 86 9.95 -15.33 12.72
C VAL A 86 9.57 -14.52 11.49
N ALA A 87 10.47 -13.64 11.03
CA ALA A 87 10.28 -12.93 9.77
C ALA A 87 10.70 -13.81 8.59
N VAL A 88 9.91 -13.84 7.53
CA VAL A 88 10.21 -14.57 6.29
C VAL A 88 10.26 -13.58 5.13
N ILE A 89 11.43 -13.46 4.50
CA ILE A 89 11.68 -12.51 3.42
C ILE A 89 11.75 -13.25 2.09
N PHE A 90 10.87 -12.87 1.17
CA PHE A 90 10.85 -13.42 -0.18
C PHE A 90 11.86 -12.63 -1.02
N TYR A 91 13.12 -13.07 -0.97
CA TYR A 91 14.27 -12.31 -1.45
C TYR A 91 14.49 -12.43 -2.95
N GLY A 92 14.76 -11.30 -3.62
CA GLY A 92 15.26 -11.29 -4.99
C GLY A 92 16.00 -10.02 -5.42
N ARG A 93 16.00 -8.93 -4.63
CA ARG A 93 16.37 -7.59 -5.10
C ARG A 93 17.24 -6.83 -4.08
N PRO A 94 18.59 -6.89 -4.21
CA PRO A 94 19.53 -6.25 -3.27
C PRO A 94 19.30 -4.75 -3.03
N ASP A 95 18.94 -4.01 -4.08
CA ASP A 95 18.79 -2.55 -4.07
C ASP A 95 17.66 -2.05 -3.16
N ARG A 96 16.66 -2.90 -2.87
CA ARG A 96 15.65 -2.61 -1.84
C ARG A 96 16.02 -3.23 -0.49
N VAL A 97 16.62 -4.41 -0.53
CA VAL A 97 16.94 -5.17 0.69
C VAL A 97 17.97 -4.46 1.56
N GLU A 98 18.89 -3.70 0.99
CA GLU A 98 19.80 -2.86 1.77
C GLU A 98 19.04 -1.88 2.69
N ILE A 99 17.89 -1.35 2.25
CA ILE A 99 17.03 -0.50 3.08
C ILE A 99 16.27 -1.35 4.11
N LEU A 100 15.67 -2.47 3.66
CA LEU A 100 14.91 -3.37 4.53
C LEU A 100 15.75 -3.92 5.70
N ASP A 101 17.01 -4.28 5.45
CA ASP A 101 17.93 -4.81 6.47
C ASP A 101 18.07 -3.88 7.67
N CYS A 102 18.10 -2.56 7.45
CA CYS A 102 18.15 -1.59 8.53
C CYS A 102 16.95 -1.70 9.49
N TYR A 103 15.75 -1.88 8.92
CA TYR A 103 14.53 -2.04 9.72
C TYR A 103 14.45 -3.42 10.38
N LEU A 104 14.86 -4.47 9.67
CA LEU A 104 14.92 -5.83 10.23
C LEU A 104 15.86 -5.88 11.43
N LYS A 105 17.08 -5.33 11.30
CA LYS A 105 18.05 -5.27 12.41
C LYS A 105 17.49 -4.54 13.61
N ARG A 106 16.85 -3.38 13.45
CA ARG A 106 16.20 -2.68 14.57
C ARG A 106 15.10 -3.51 15.24
N ASN A 107 14.41 -4.32 14.46
CA ASN A 107 13.32 -5.17 14.95
C ASN A 107 13.78 -6.54 15.48
N LEU A 108 15.08 -6.88 15.44
CA LEU A 108 15.59 -8.08 16.09
C LEU A 108 15.54 -7.97 17.62
N VAL A 109 15.27 -9.08 18.30
CA VAL A 109 15.28 -9.15 19.76
C VAL A 109 16.60 -8.71 20.40
N THR A 110 17.73 -8.96 19.73
CA THR A 110 19.05 -8.51 20.18
C THR A 110 19.20 -6.99 20.18
N ASN A 111 18.34 -6.27 19.46
CA ASN A 111 18.33 -4.82 19.34
C ASN A 111 17.07 -4.20 19.95
N GLY A 112 16.34 -4.93 20.81
CA GLY A 112 15.15 -4.46 21.51
C GLY A 112 13.85 -4.59 20.73
N GLY A 113 13.88 -5.18 19.53
CA GLY A 113 12.70 -5.49 18.74
C GLY A 113 12.03 -6.83 19.10
N TRP A 114 11.11 -7.27 18.25
CA TRP A 114 10.25 -8.44 18.52
C TRP A 114 10.57 -9.67 17.66
N ILE A 115 11.42 -9.55 16.63
CA ILE A 115 11.77 -10.65 15.72
C ILE A 115 12.86 -11.53 16.34
N ASP A 116 12.57 -12.81 16.53
CA ASP A 116 13.52 -13.81 17.05
C ASP A 116 14.48 -14.33 15.96
N GLU A 117 14.02 -14.42 14.71
CA GLU A 117 14.79 -14.95 13.58
C GLU A 117 14.29 -14.34 12.25
N VAL A 118 15.19 -14.16 11.29
CA VAL A 118 14.86 -13.79 9.91
C VAL A 118 15.28 -14.90 8.96
N LEU A 119 14.30 -15.46 8.26
CA LEU A 119 14.48 -16.45 7.21
C LEU A 119 14.51 -15.75 5.85
N TRP A 120 15.65 -15.84 5.17
CA TRP A 120 15.83 -15.34 3.81
C TRP A 120 15.56 -16.46 2.81
N ALA A 121 14.48 -16.33 2.05
CA ALA A 121 14.08 -17.27 1.02
C ALA A 121 14.39 -16.73 -0.38
N PRO A 122 15.52 -17.13 -1.00
CA PRO A 122 15.90 -16.64 -2.33
C PRO A 122 14.91 -17.12 -3.40
N ASN A 123 14.37 -16.16 -4.16
CA ASN A 123 13.49 -16.34 -5.30
C ASN A 123 14.02 -15.54 -6.50
N THR A 124 15.30 -15.70 -6.79
CA THR A 124 16.00 -15.11 -7.93
C THR A 124 17.00 -16.12 -8.47
N GLU A 125 17.18 -16.13 -9.79
CA GLU A 125 18.21 -16.92 -10.48
C GLU A 125 19.47 -16.08 -10.77
N ASN A 126 19.43 -14.78 -10.46
CA ASN A 126 20.56 -13.88 -10.68
C ASN A 126 21.67 -14.16 -9.66
N GLN A 127 22.82 -14.62 -10.15
CA GLN A 127 23.96 -14.96 -9.31
C GLN A 127 24.51 -13.76 -8.52
N GLY A 128 24.43 -12.54 -9.07
CA GLY A 128 24.84 -11.32 -8.37
C GLY A 128 23.99 -11.08 -7.12
N ASP A 129 22.67 -11.28 -7.23
CA ASP A 129 21.74 -11.13 -6.12
C ASP A 129 21.96 -12.23 -5.07
N LEU A 130 22.22 -13.48 -5.49
CA LEU A 130 22.54 -14.58 -4.57
C LEU A 130 23.85 -14.33 -3.81
N ASN A 131 24.90 -13.87 -4.51
CA ASN A 131 26.19 -13.52 -3.92
C ASN A 131 26.07 -12.36 -2.93
N TRP A 132 25.17 -11.41 -3.19
CA TRP A 132 24.89 -10.33 -2.26
C TRP A 132 24.23 -10.86 -0.98
N LEU A 133 23.24 -11.76 -1.10
CA LEU A 133 22.60 -12.39 0.05
C LEU A 133 23.58 -13.20 0.90
N ASP A 134 24.54 -13.90 0.26
CA ASP A 134 25.57 -14.67 0.96
C ASP A 134 26.51 -13.78 1.79
N LYS A 135 26.62 -12.48 1.46
CA LYS A 135 27.32 -11.50 2.29
C LYS A 135 26.44 -10.92 3.39
N LEU A 136 25.14 -10.76 3.13
CA LEU A 136 24.20 -10.21 4.10
C LEU A 136 23.94 -11.16 5.28
N VAL A 137 23.65 -12.43 5.00
CA VAL A 137 23.19 -13.39 6.02
C VAL A 137 24.17 -13.51 7.20
N PRO A 138 25.50 -13.61 7.00
CA PRO A 138 26.45 -13.68 8.10
C PRO A 138 26.54 -12.43 8.99
N THR A 139 25.91 -11.31 8.61
CA THR A 139 25.96 -10.06 9.40
C THR A 139 25.11 -10.11 10.67
N SER A 140 24.28 -11.13 10.85
CA SER A 140 23.51 -11.37 12.07
C SER A 140 23.42 -12.87 12.37
N PRO A 141 23.65 -13.31 13.62
CA PRO A 141 23.45 -14.71 14.00
C PRO A 141 21.97 -15.14 13.96
N LEU A 142 21.04 -14.17 13.87
CA LEU A 142 19.60 -14.41 13.77
C LEU A 142 19.10 -14.47 12.33
N TYR A 143 19.99 -14.36 11.34
CA TYR A 143 19.65 -14.49 9.93
C TYR A 143 19.98 -15.90 9.43
N ARG A 144 19.04 -16.49 8.67
CA ARG A 144 19.22 -17.80 8.06
C ARG A 144 18.77 -17.79 6.61
N LYS A 145 19.62 -18.28 5.71
CA LYS A 145 19.24 -18.55 4.32
C LYS A 145 18.53 -19.91 4.25
N ILE A 146 17.34 -19.95 3.65
CA ILE A 146 16.59 -21.20 3.44
C ILE A 146 16.83 -21.71 2.02
N SER A 147 16.93 -23.04 1.88
CA SER A 147 16.99 -23.68 0.57
C SER A 147 15.57 -23.78 -0.01
N ILE A 148 15.37 -23.24 -1.21
CA ILE A 148 14.08 -23.27 -1.90
C ILE A 148 14.18 -24.22 -3.08
N ASP A 149 13.18 -25.08 -3.25
CA ASP A 149 13.10 -25.98 -4.40
C ASP A 149 13.01 -25.17 -5.70
N ALA A 150 14.03 -25.29 -6.54
CA ALA A 150 14.12 -24.61 -7.84
C ALA A 150 13.12 -25.19 -8.86
N GLN A 151 12.65 -26.42 -8.68
CA GLN A 151 11.76 -27.10 -9.64
C GLN A 151 10.31 -26.61 -9.54
N LYS A 152 9.90 -26.12 -8.36
CA LYS A 152 8.59 -25.48 -8.18
C LYS A 152 8.65 -24.03 -8.67
N LYS A 153 7.64 -23.59 -9.41
CA LYS A 153 7.49 -22.20 -9.88
C LYS A 153 6.53 -21.43 -8.98
N GLY A 154 6.70 -20.10 -8.92
CA GLY A 154 5.86 -19.21 -8.13
C GLY A 154 6.35 -19.00 -6.70
N TYR A 155 5.73 -18.06 -6.00
CA TYR A 155 6.06 -17.69 -4.62
C TYR A 155 5.60 -18.72 -3.60
N SER A 156 4.61 -19.54 -3.96
CA SER A 156 3.96 -20.44 -3.01
C SER A 156 4.90 -21.51 -2.43
N LYS A 157 5.89 -21.95 -3.20
CA LYS A 157 6.95 -22.89 -2.77
C LYS A 157 7.77 -22.41 -1.58
N ILE A 158 7.79 -21.10 -1.34
CA ILE A 158 8.53 -20.52 -0.22
C ILE A 158 7.84 -20.89 1.09
N TRP A 159 6.51 -20.90 1.13
CA TRP A 159 5.74 -21.32 2.30
C TRP A 159 6.06 -22.77 2.68
N ASP A 160 6.09 -23.68 1.71
CA ASP A 160 6.46 -25.09 1.91
C ASP A 160 7.83 -25.28 2.60
N SER A 161 8.77 -24.36 2.35
CA SER A 161 10.17 -24.49 2.78
C SER A 161 10.50 -23.68 4.04
N THR A 162 9.67 -22.67 4.38
CA THR A 162 9.96 -21.70 5.44
C THR A 162 9.05 -21.85 6.65
N VAL A 163 7.80 -22.28 6.45
CA VAL A 163 6.83 -22.46 7.51
C VAL A 163 6.80 -23.93 7.91
N THR A 164 7.42 -24.24 9.05
CA THR A 164 7.63 -25.63 9.51
C THR A 164 7.18 -25.87 10.94
N ASP A 165 6.90 -24.82 11.70
CA ASP A 165 6.55 -24.88 13.11
C ASP A 165 5.13 -24.31 13.33
N PRO A 166 4.14 -25.15 13.72
CA PRO A 166 2.75 -24.71 13.88
C PRO A 166 2.56 -23.67 15.00
N ASP A 167 3.45 -23.63 15.99
CA ASP A 167 3.37 -22.76 17.17
C ASP A 167 4.21 -21.48 17.02
N THR A 168 4.79 -21.24 15.84
CA THR A 168 5.50 -20.00 15.51
C THR A 168 4.56 -18.99 14.83
N LEU A 169 4.67 -17.71 15.21
CA LEU A 169 4.04 -16.61 14.50
C LEU A 169 4.99 -16.13 13.40
N TYR A 170 4.57 -16.29 12.14
CA TYR A 170 5.37 -15.87 10.99
C TYR A 170 4.96 -14.48 10.53
N ILE A 171 5.95 -13.61 10.33
CA ILE A 171 5.79 -12.31 9.69
C ILE A 171 6.36 -12.41 8.27
N LYS A 172 5.51 -12.50 7.26
CA LYS A 172 5.97 -12.48 5.87
C LYS A 172 6.16 -11.03 5.43
N LEU A 173 7.34 -10.71 4.87
CA LEU A 173 7.62 -9.43 4.23
C LEU A 173 8.10 -9.64 2.79
N ASP A 174 7.65 -8.80 1.87
CA ASP A 174 8.35 -8.64 0.59
C ASP A 174 9.71 -7.97 0.79
N ASP A 175 10.68 -8.32 -0.06
CA ASP A 175 12.03 -7.77 -0.01
C ASP A 175 12.12 -6.30 -0.44
N ASP A 176 11.01 -5.72 -0.90
CA ASP A 176 10.85 -4.32 -1.27
C ASP A 176 9.92 -3.53 -0.36
N ILE A 177 9.79 -3.96 0.89
CA ILE A 177 9.41 -3.09 2.01
C ILE A 177 10.59 -2.14 2.29
N ILE A 178 10.35 -0.84 2.09
CA ILE A 178 11.37 0.23 2.14
C ILE A 178 11.18 1.18 3.34
N TYR A 179 10.16 0.95 4.15
CA TYR A 179 9.94 1.63 5.42
C TYR A 179 9.11 0.76 6.37
N ILE A 180 9.45 0.79 7.65
CA ILE A 180 8.69 0.16 8.74
C ILE A 180 8.66 1.14 9.92
N ASP A 181 7.47 1.51 10.40
CA ASP A 181 7.33 2.30 11.63
C ASP A 181 7.84 1.50 12.85
N ASP A 182 8.47 2.16 13.82
CA ASP A 182 9.03 1.50 15.00
C ASP A 182 7.97 0.69 15.79
N ASN A 183 6.69 1.05 15.70
CA ASN A 183 5.60 0.33 16.36
C ASN A 183 4.85 -0.64 15.42
N ALA A 184 5.26 -0.78 14.15
CA ALA A 184 4.52 -1.58 13.18
C ALA A 184 4.43 -3.05 13.59
N ILE A 185 5.56 -3.69 13.91
CA ILE A 185 5.59 -5.09 14.32
C ILE A 185 4.86 -5.30 15.67
N PRO A 186 5.12 -4.49 16.73
CA PRO A 186 4.37 -4.60 17.97
C PRO A 186 2.84 -4.50 17.78
N LYS A 187 2.36 -3.53 16.98
CA LYS A 187 0.92 -3.36 16.72
C LYS A 187 0.36 -4.53 15.89
N LEU A 188 1.08 -4.98 14.87
CA LEU A 188 0.70 -6.11 14.02
C LEU A 188 0.53 -7.39 14.84
N VAL A 189 1.53 -7.72 15.67
CA VAL A 189 1.52 -8.90 16.52
C VAL A 189 0.46 -8.79 17.60
N SER A 190 0.37 -7.64 18.29
CA SER A 190 -0.63 -7.43 19.35
C SER A 190 -2.06 -7.63 18.81
N LEU A 191 -2.36 -7.06 17.63
CA LEU A 191 -3.69 -7.23 17.02
C LEU A 191 -3.99 -8.71 16.68
N LYS A 192 -2.99 -9.48 16.21
CA LYS A 192 -3.16 -10.90 15.91
C LYS A 192 -3.47 -11.72 17.18
N LEU A 193 -2.88 -11.36 18.32
CA LEU A 193 -3.11 -12.01 19.61
C LEU A 193 -4.44 -11.62 20.24
N GLU A 194 -4.80 -10.34 20.19
CA GLU A 194 -6.07 -9.82 20.70
C GLU A 194 -7.28 -10.32 19.89
N ASN A 195 -7.05 -10.81 18.68
CA ASN A 195 -8.07 -11.35 17.78
C ASN A 195 -7.64 -12.74 17.28
N ASP A 196 -7.64 -13.71 18.19
CA ASP A 196 -7.32 -15.12 17.91
C ASP A 196 -8.18 -15.71 16.77
N HIS A 197 -9.44 -15.29 16.67
CA HIS A 197 -10.37 -15.68 15.60
C HIS A 197 -9.98 -15.17 14.20
N SER A 198 -9.10 -14.17 14.08
CA SER A 198 -8.59 -13.73 12.77
C SER A 198 -7.72 -14.83 12.14
N TYR A 199 -7.81 -14.96 10.81
CA TYR A 199 -6.96 -15.88 10.06
C TYR A 199 -5.53 -15.33 9.96
N LEU A 200 -5.41 -14.07 9.52
CA LEU A 200 -4.14 -13.33 9.50
C LEU A 200 -4.40 -11.84 9.76
N VAL A 201 -3.33 -11.12 10.07
CA VAL A 201 -3.34 -9.66 10.15
C VAL A 201 -2.35 -9.08 9.15
N SER A 202 -2.76 -8.06 8.40
CA SER A 202 -1.90 -7.27 7.52
C SER A 202 -1.48 -5.96 8.19
N ALA A 203 -0.29 -5.48 7.87
CA ALA A 203 0.14 -4.13 8.21
C ALA A 203 -0.59 -3.09 7.35
N ASN A 204 -0.55 -1.82 7.77
CA ASN A 204 -0.98 -0.69 6.94
C ASN A 204 0.13 -0.28 5.98
N VAL A 205 0.07 -0.79 4.75
CA VAL A 205 1.16 -0.64 3.77
C VAL A 205 0.85 0.47 2.76
N ILE A 206 1.69 1.51 2.72
CA ILE A 206 1.72 2.50 1.63
C ILE A 206 2.01 1.76 0.33
N ASN A 207 1.21 2.02 -0.71
CA ASN A 207 1.26 1.26 -1.97
C ASN A 207 1.05 -0.26 -1.79
N GLY A 208 0.27 -0.68 -0.77
CA GLY A 208 -0.22 -2.06 -0.60
C GLY A 208 -1.72 -2.14 -0.88
N ALA A 209 -2.16 -2.83 -1.94
CA ALA A 209 -3.57 -2.86 -2.33
C ALA A 209 -4.44 -3.59 -1.29
N PRO A 210 -5.66 -3.10 -0.98
CA PRO A 210 -6.35 -1.91 -1.53
C PRO A 210 -6.18 -0.61 -0.72
N LEU A 211 -5.23 -0.59 0.22
CA LEU A 211 -5.04 0.50 1.18
C LEU A 211 -4.87 1.92 0.59
N PRO A 212 -4.29 2.13 -0.62
CA PRO A 212 -4.25 3.45 -1.26
C PRO A 212 -5.61 4.15 -1.32
N TYR A 213 -6.70 3.40 -1.50
CA TYR A 213 -8.05 3.94 -1.48
C TYR A 213 -8.39 4.55 -0.13
N HIS A 214 -8.10 3.84 0.97
CA HIS A 214 -8.38 4.32 2.31
C HIS A 214 -7.55 5.56 2.64
N HIS A 215 -6.24 5.52 2.37
CA HIS A 215 -5.34 6.66 2.58
C HIS A 215 -5.82 7.91 1.83
N TYR A 216 -6.28 7.75 0.59
CA TYR A 216 -6.84 8.85 -0.18
C TYR A 216 -8.13 9.38 0.45
N ARG A 217 -9.08 8.48 0.74
CA ARG A 217 -10.42 8.87 1.19
C ARG A 217 -10.47 9.41 2.61
N THR A 218 -9.44 9.16 3.43
CA THR A 218 -9.27 9.77 4.76
C THR A 218 -8.37 11.00 4.75
N GLY A 219 -7.87 11.43 3.59
CA GLY A 219 -7.11 12.67 3.45
C GLY A 219 -5.63 12.57 3.81
N ALA A 220 -5.06 11.36 3.88
CA ALA A 220 -3.64 11.15 4.13
C ALA A 220 -2.76 11.52 2.91
N ILE A 221 -3.31 11.38 1.69
CA ILE A 221 -2.55 11.65 0.46
C ILE A 221 -2.61 13.11 0.04
N ARG A 222 -1.43 13.67 -0.25
CA ARG A 222 -1.20 15.05 -0.68
C ARG A 222 -1.02 15.15 -2.20
N PRO A 223 -1.29 16.32 -2.79
CA PRO A 223 -1.22 16.48 -4.23
C PRO A 223 0.25 16.62 -4.68
N TYR A 224 0.69 15.66 -5.48
CA TYR A 224 1.99 15.65 -6.14
C TYR A 224 1.83 15.35 -7.62
N LEU A 225 2.68 15.96 -8.45
CA LEU A 225 2.77 15.72 -9.89
C LEU A 225 4.24 15.58 -10.31
N PRO A 226 4.55 14.81 -11.38
CA PRO A 226 5.93 14.59 -11.79
C PRO A 226 6.55 15.88 -12.34
N GLU A 227 7.83 16.06 -12.06
CA GLU A 227 8.67 17.05 -12.73
C GLU A 227 8.83 16.65 -14.21
N LEU A 228 8.39 17.51 -15.12
CA LEU A 228 8.31 17.18 -16.55
C LEU A 228 9.60 17.45 -17.32
N THR A 229 10.45 18.33 -16.79
CA THR A 229 11.70 18.75 -17.41
C THR A 229 12.83 18.69 -16.39
N PRO A 230 14.02 18.15 -16.74
CA PRO A 230 15.16 18.19 -15.84
C PRO A 230 15.52 19.62 -15.42
N PRO A 231 15.95 19.85 -14.16
CA PRO A 231 16.42 21.17 -13.75
C PRO A 231 17.63 21.59 -14.59
N PHE A 232 17.62 22.83 -15.09
CA PHE A 232 18.68 23.38 -15.96
C PHE A 232 20.07 23.22 -15.30
N ASN A 233 20.99 22.53 -16.02
CA ASN A 233 22.40 22.19 -15.71
C ASN A 233 22.75 20.69 -15.64
N ILE A 234 21.82 19.77 -15.94
CA ILE A 234 22.16 18.34 -15.93
C ILE A 234 22.16 17.79 -17.35
N THR A 235 23.34 17.71 -17.98
CA THR A 235 23.56 16.84 -19.13
C THR A 235 23.43 15.38 -18.69
N ASN A 236 22.79 14.54 -19.51
CA ASN A 236 22.26 13.20 -19.22
C ASN A 236 23.17 12.18 -18.49
N SER A 237 24.46 12.47 -18.29
CA SER A 237 25.43 11.57 -17.62
C SER A 237 25.64 11.82 -16.12
N ASP A 238 25.24 12.97 -15.57
CA ASP A 238 25.59 13.39 -14.19
C ASP A 238 24.41 13.53 -13.22
N VAL A 239 23.23 13.01 -13.57
CA VAL A 239 22.03 13.06 -12.71
C VAL A 239 22.26 12.35 -11.37
N THR A 240 23.17 11.36 -11.32
CA THR A 240 23.49 10.58 -10.12
C THR A 240 24.63 11.16 -9.28
N SER A 241 25.45 12.07 -9.83
CA SER A 241 26.73 12.50 -9.23
C SER A 241 26.69 13.89 -8.58
N LEU A 242 25.69 14.74 -8.88
CA LEU A 242 25.72 16.16 -8.51
C LEU A 242 24.92 16.55 -7.25
N ARG A 243 23.99 15.71 -6.76
CA ARG A 243 23.26 15.99 -5.51
C ARG A 243 23.13 14.72 -4.69
N LYS A 244 23.55 14.77 -3.43
CA LYS A 244 23.09 13.78 -2.45
C LYS A 244 21.56 13.84 -2.44
N PRO A 245 20.86 12.73 -2.70
CA PRO A 245 19.41 12.72 -2.68
C PRO A 245 18.94 13.11 -1.27
N THR A 246 18.13 14.17 -1.17
CA THR A 246 17.41 14.51 0.06
C THR A 246 16.10 13.75 0.08
N TRP A 247 15.70 13.24 1.24
CA TRP A 247 14.37 12.66 1.43
C TRP A 247 13.31 13.71 1.78
N ARG A 248 13.73 14.94 2.12
CA ARG A 248 12.87 16.02 2.58
C ARG A 248 12.00 16.55 1.44
N ALA A 249 10.72 16.71 1.72
CA ALA A 249 9.77 17.34 0.82
C ALA A 249 9.94 18.87 0.82
N SER A 250 10.36 19.46 1.95
CA SER A 250 10.58 20.91 2.08
C SER A 250 11.70 21.46 1.17
N GLU A 251 12.58 20.60 0.67
CA GLU A 251 13.64 20.94 -0.28
C GLU A 251 13.19 20.86 -1.76
N LEU A 252 11.94 20.46 -2.01
CA LEU A 252 11.38 20.41 -3.35
C LEU A 252 10.78 21.77 -3.74
N PRO A 253 10.99 22.23 -4.99
CA PRO A 253 10.18 23.31 -5.53
C PRO A 253 8.74 22.83 -5.71
N TYR A 254 7.79 23.77 -5.73
CA TYR A 254 6.43 23.45 -6.11
C TYR A 254 6.33 23.10 -7.60
N TRP A 255 5.34 22.28 -7.93
CA TRP A 255 5.01 21.94 -9.30
C TRP A 255 4.44 23.17 -10.01
N GLU A 256 4.99 23.47 -11.19
CA GLU A 256 4.51 24.53 -12.07
C GLU A 256 3.95 23.92 -13.36
N GLY A 257 2.79 24.42 -13.80
CA GLY A 257 2.14 24.00 -15.03
C GLY A 257 0.65 24.39 -15.04
N PRO A 258 -0.08 24.07 -16.12
CA PRO A 258 -1.44 24.55 -16.30
C PRO A 258 -2.40 23.92 -15.28
N ASP A 259 -3.41 24.67 -14.84
CA ASP A 259 -4.40 24.22 -13.84
C ASP A 259 -5.15 22.95 -14.28
N GLY A 260 -5.41 22.81 -15.58
CA GLY A 260 -6.08 21.64 -16.16
C GLY A 260 -5.18 20.42 -16.42
N PHE A 261 -3.89 20.47 -16.06
CA PHE A 261 -2.99 19.33 -16.29
C PHE A 261 -3.42 18.10 -15.49
N GLN A 262 -3.46 16.96 -16.15
CA GLN A 262 -3.63 15.64 -15.55
C GLN A 262 -2.53 14.73 -16.06
N PHE A 263 -1.82 14.07 -15.14
CA PHE A 263 -0.79 13.13 -15.52
C PHE A 263 -1.41 11.78 -15.93
N PRO A 264 -1.04 11.19 -17.08
CA PRO A 264 -1.62 9.92 -17.51
C PRO A 264 -1.34 8.79 -16.52
N LEU A 265 -2.31 7.88 -16.37
CA LEU A 265 -2.21 6.72 -15.48
C LEU A 265 -1.47 5.53 -16.10
N GLU A 266 -1.24 5.58 -17.42
CA GLU A 266 -0.64 4.50 -18.19
C GLU A 266 0.87 4.35 -17.93
N VAL A 267 1.42 3.21 -18.31
CA VAL A 267 2.85 2.90 -18.18
C VAL A 267 3.70 3.56 -19.27
N GLY A 268 5.01 3.71 -19.02
CA GLY A 268 5.98 4.14 -20.02
C GLY A 268 6.02 5.64 -20.28
N ASN A 269 5.45 6.44 -19.38
CA ASN A 269 5.35 7.90 -19.48
C ASN A 269 6.22 8.65 -18.46
N ALA A 270 7.21 7.97 -17.84
CA ALA A 270 8.19 8.64 -16.97
C ALA A 270 8.90 9.78 -17.76
N PRO A 271 8.88 11.03 -17.28
CA PRO A 271 9.40 12.16 -18.05
C PRO A 271 10.89 12.05 -18.40
N TYR A 272 11.72 11.63 -17.45
CA TYR A 272 13.14 11.36 -17.63
C TYR A 272 13.67 10.47 -16.48
N PRO A 273 14.86 9.86 -16.62
CA PRO A 273 15.46 9.05 -15.56
C PRO A 273 15.73 9.84 -14.28
N ASN A 274 15.43 9.25 -13.13
CA ASN A 274 15.59 9.84 -11.80
C ASN A 274 14.82 11.17 -11.61
N HIS A 275 13.65 11.30 -12.23
CA HIS A 275 12.79 12.48 -12.05
C HIS A 275 12.14 12.51 -10.67
N ARG A 276 11.79 13.72 -10.23
CA ARG A 276 11.12 13.98 -8.95
C ARG A 276 9.62 14.03 -9.13
N TRP A 277 8.88 13.95 -8.04
CA TRP A 277 7.50 14.41 -7.97
C TRP A 277 7.45 15.61 -7.04
N LEU A 278 6.80 16.68 -7.52
CA LEU A 278 6.80 17.98 -6.88
C LEU A 278 5.46 18.22 -6.18
N PRO A 279 5.46 18.84 -4.98
CA PRO A 279 4.23 19.22 -4.30
C PRO A 279 3.46 20.24 -5.15
N VAL A 280 2.14 20.10 -5.20
CA VAL A 280 1.26 21.03 -5.95
C VAL A 280 0.63 22.02 -4.98
N HIS A 281 0.62 23.31 -5.33
CA HIS A 281 -0.12 24.32 -4.57
C HIS A 281 -1.59 23.91 -4.42
N ASN A 282 -2.09 23.92 -3.19
CA ASN A 282 -3.41 23.40 -2.85
C ASN A 282 -4.24 24.37 -1.99
N GLU A 283 -4.14 25.67 -2.29
CA GLU A 283 -4.82 26.74 -1.52
C GLU A 283 -6.33 26.51 -1.41
N ASN A 284 -6.96 26.09 -2.52
CA ASN A 284 -8.39 25.82 -2.58
C ASN A 284 -8.77 24.39 -2.20
N ARG A 285 -7.82 23.55 -1.78
CA ARG A 285 -8.02 22.12 -1.44
C ARG A 285 -8.56 21.24 -2.59
N THR A 286 -8.48 21.71 -3.83
CA THR A 286 -8.99 21.01 -5.01
C THR A 286 -7.90 20.33 -5.84
N ALA A 287 -6.62 20.62 -5.60
CA ALA A 287 -5.52 20.10 -6.41
C ALA A 287 -5.47 18.58 -6.42
N ILE A 288 -5.91 17.92 -5.34
CA ILE A 288 -5.93 16.46 -5.23
C ILE A 288 -6.77 15.79 -6.33
N TYR A 289 -7.83 16.42 -6.81
CA TYR A 289 -8.76 15.84 -7.79
C TYR A 289 -8.18 15.75 -9.21
N ARG A 290 -7.09 16.44 -9.50
CA ARG A 290 -6.37 16.35 -10.79
C ARG A 290 -5.09 15.52 -10.72
N THR A 291 -4.78 14.96 -9.55
CA THR A 291 -3.60 14.11 -9.36
C THR A 291 -3.95 12.63 -9.51
N PRO A 292 -2.98 11.77 -9.86
CA PRO A 292 -3.23 10.35 -10.10
C PRO A 292 -4.07 9.66 -9.02
N ILE A 293 -3.83 9.95 -7.74
CA ILE A 293 -4.50 9.28 -6.60
C ILE A 293 -6.02 9.38 -6.64
N HIS A 294 -6.59 10.38 -7.34
CA HIS A 294 -8.03 10.49 -7.55
C HIS A 294 -8.65 9.22 -8.15
N HIS A 295 -7.85 8.44 -8.89
CA HIS A 295 -8.24 7.18 -9.52
C HIS A 295 -7.95 5.93 -8.67
N ALA A 296 -7.66 6.08 -7.38
CA ALA A 296 -7.50 4.97 -6.46
C ALA A 296 -8.84 4.23 -6.26
N LEU A 297 -8.83 2.91 -6.45
CA LEU A 297 -10.00 2.05 -6.39
C LEU A 297 -10.01 1.22 -5.11
N CYS A 298 -11.21 1.02 -4.54
CA CYS A 298 -11.41 0.17 -3.36
C CYS A 298 -11.13 -1.32 -3.64
N SER A 299 -11.25 -1.76 -4.89
CA SER A 299 -10.92 -3.14 -5.32
C SER A 299 -10.03 -3.08 -6.57
N PRO A 300 -8.71 -2.83 -6.41
CA PRO A 300 -7.84 -2.35 -7.48
C PRO A 300 -7.21 -3.43 -8.37
N TRP A 301 -7.61 -4.71 -8.28
CA TRP A 301 -6.88 -5.86 -8.85
C TRP A 301 -6.48 -5.72 -10.32
N ALA A 302 -7.40 -6.01 -11.26
CA ALA A 302 -7.10 -5.88 -12.68
C ALA A 302 -6.97 -4.39 -13.09
N GLU A 303 -7.71 -3.51 -12.43
CA GLU A 303 -7.89 -2.13 -12.86
C GLU A 303 -6.75 -1.18 -12.45
N ASN A 304 -5.89 -1.53 -11.49
CA ASN A 304 -4.69 -0.75 -11.15
C ASN A 304 -3.39 -1.35 -11.69
N GLN A 305 -3.45 -2.43 -12.47
CA GLN A 305 -2.26 -2.97 -13.10
C GLN A 305 -1.60 -1.90 -13.98
N GLY A 306 -0.34 -1.58 -13.71
CA GLY A 306 0.43 -0.59 -14.47
C GLY A 306 0.25 0.87 -14.03
N LYS A 307 -0.60 1.18 -13.04
CA LYS A 307 -0.79 2.55 -12.55
C LYS A 307 0.32 2.98 -11.58
N TRP A 308 1.54 3.10 -12.08
CA TRP A 308 2.73 3.45 -11.31
C TRP A 308 2.69 4.87 -10.74
N SER A 309 2.00 5.79 -11.43
CA SER A 309 1.82 7.18 -10.99
C SER A 309 1.03 7.30 -9.67
N LEU A 310 0.12 6.35 -9.40
CA LEU A 310 -0.54 6.22 -8.09
C LEU A 310 0.46 5.91 -6.98
N ALA A 311 1.38 4.98 -7.23
CA ALA A 311 2.41 4.60 -6.26
C ALA A 311 3.38 5.75 -6.01
N ALA A 312 3.82 6.41 -7.09
CA ALA A 312 4.74 7.54 -6.97
C ALA A 312 4.14 8.66 -6.11
N GLN A 313 2.91 9.10 -6.38
CA GLN A 313 2.25 10.10 -5.56
C GLN A 313 2.14 9.69 -4.09
N GLN A 314 1.80 8.43 -3.80
CA GLN A 314 1.72 7.95 -2.42
C GLN A 314 3.06 8.04 -1.69
N HIS A 315 4.16 7.63 -2.34
CA HIS A 315 5.48 7.66 -1.73
C HIS A 315 5.94 9.07 -1.39
N PHE A 316 5.74 10.05 -2.29
CA PHE A 316 6.13 11.43 -2.03
C PHE A 316 5.25 12.08 -0.96
N SER A 317 3.94 11.84 -0.98
CA SER A 317 3.04 12.26 0.09
C SER A 317 3.45 11.69 1.46
N PHE A 318 3.91 10.43 1.47
CA PHE A 318 4.34 9.78 2.70
C PHE A 318 5.65 10.35 3.23
N LEU A 319 6.63 10.61 2.34
CA LEU A 319 7.88 11.28 2.72
C LEU A 319 7.64 12.68 3.30
N GLU A 320 6.69 13.45 2.75
CA GLU A 320 6.27 14.73 3.34
C GLU A 320 5.68 14.54 4.74
N SER A 321 4.86 13.51 4.94
CA SER A 321 4.24 13.21 6.23
C SER A 321 5.27 12.75 7.27
N LEU A 322 6.31 12.01 6.85
CA LEU A 322 7.46 11.67 7.68
C LEU A 322 8.20 12.92 8.12
N GLU A 323 8.48 13.85 7.21
CA GLU A 323 9.17 15.10 7.53
C GLU A 323 8.37 15.96 8.52
N GLN A 324 7.05 16.01 8.36
CA GLN A 324 6.14 16.78 9.21
C GLN A 324 5.80 16.08 10.53
N ASN A 325 6.31 14.86 10.76
CA ASN A 325 5.91 14.02 11.89
C ASN A 325 4.37 13.87 12.01
N ALA A 326 3.72 13.65 10.87
CA ALA A 326 2.28 13.60 10.71
C ALA A 326 1.83 12.28 10.06
N THR A 327 2.46 11.17 10.43
CA THR A 327 2.15 9.83 9.88
C THR A 327 0.87 9.23 10.47
N ASP A 328 0.36 9.78 11.57
CA ASP A 328 -0.90 9.41 12.20
C ASP A 328 -2.12 9.59 11.28
N VAL A 329 -2.03 10.49 10.30
CA VAL A 329 -3.07 10.70 9.27
C VAL A 329 -3.34 9.46 8.42
N TYR A 330 -2.41 8.50 8.38
CA TYR A 330 -2.59 7.22 7.67
C TYR A 330 -3.35 6.18 8.48
N ASP A 331 -3.55 6.38 9.80
CA ASP A 331 -4.39 5.52 10.62
C ASP A 331 -5.89 5.82 10.36
N PHE A 332 -6.44 5.16 9.35
CA PHE A 332 -7.77 5.45 8.84
C PHE A 332 -8.92 4.80 9.64
N ALA A 333 -8.62 3.92 10.61
CA ALA A 333 -9.65 3.26 11.40
C ALA A 333 -9.67 3.78 12.83
N ARG A 334 -10.86 4.18 13.30
CA ARG A 334 -11.07 4.75 14.64
C ARG A 334 -10.57 3.86 15.79
N ARG A 335 -10.49 2.55 15.59
CA ARG A 335 -10.06 1.57 16.60
C ARG A 335 -8.70 0.92 16.28
N GLY A 336 -7.95 1.43 15.30
CA GLY A 336 -6.69 0.82 14.90
C GLY A 336 -6.82 -0.51 14.15
N VAL A 337 -8.05 -0.93 13.82
CA VAL A 337 -8.37 -2.20 13.15
C VAL A 337 -9.35 -1.97 12.01
N TRP A 338 -9.07 -2.58 10.87
CA TRP A 338 -9.96 -2.66 9.72
C TRP A 338 -10.19 -4.13 9.34
N ASP A 339 -11.45 -4.52 9.15
CA ASP A 339 -11.82 -5.85 8.68
C ASP A 339 -11.95 -5.82 7.15
N MET A 340 -11.22 -6.70 6.46
CA MET A 340 -11.25 -6.80 5.00
C MET A 340 -12.55 -7.39 4.46
N GLY A 341 -13.42 -7.96 5.30
CA GLY A 341 -14.71 -8.50 4.86
C GLY A 341 -14.59 -9.66 3.87
N PHE A 342 -13.52 -10.46 4.01
CA PHE A 342 -13.14 -11.53 3.08
C PHE A 342 -12.80 -11.05 1.66
N GLU A 343 -12.47 -9.77 1.49
CA GLU A 343 -11.86 -9.28 0.26
C GLU A 343 -10.33 -9.47 0.29
N ARG A 344 -9.77 -9.56 -0.91
CA ARG A 344 -8.33 -9.75 -1.10
C ARG A 344 -7.57 -8.53 -0.55
N ILE A 345 -6.36 -8.76 -0.05
CA ILE A 345 -5.39 -7.72 0.32
C ILE A 345 -4.02 -8.21 -0.13
N SER A 346 -3.12 -7.29 -0.48
CA SER A 346 -1.75 -7.69 -0.81
C SER A 346 -1.01 -8.21 0.41
N ILE A 347 -0.31 -9.34 0.26
CA ILE A 347 0.42 -9.99 1.36
C ILE A 347 1.82 -9.40 1.56
N ASN A 348 2.03 -8.11 1.30
CA ASN A 348 3.37 -7.51 1.32
C ASN A 348 4.00 -7.53 2.72
N PHE A 349 3.18 -7.40 3.77
CA PHE A 349 3.60 -7.43 5.17
C PHE A 349 2.45 -7.95 6.04
N ILE A 350 2.50 -9.24 6.41
CA ILE A 350 1.45 -9.92 7.15
C ILE A 350 2.00 -10.72 8.34
N ALA A 351 1.18 -10.94 9.36
CA ALA A 351 1.40 -11.88 10.44
C ALA A 351 0.38 -13.02 10.42
N ILE A 352 0.85 -14.26 10.46
CA ILE A 352 0.03 -15.48 10.39
C ILE A 352 0.66 -16.60 11.23
N TRP A 353 -0.16 -17.44 11.86
CA TRP A 353 0.36 -18.60 12.59
C TRP A 353 0.84 -19.70 11.64
N GLY A 354 1.90 -20.40 12.03
CA GLY A 354 2.42 -21.52 11.25
C GLY A 354 1.35 -22.59 10.98
N ARG A 355 0.53 -22.92 11.98
CA ARG A 355 -0.57 -23.90 11.83
C ARG A 355 -1.56 -23.52 10.73
N ASP A 356 -1.87 -22.22 10.61
CA ASP A 356 -2.85 -21.73 9.63
C ASP A 356 -2.33 -21.90 8.19
N VAL A 357 -1.02 -21.78 8.00
CA VAL A 357 -0.36 -22.06 6.71
C VAL A 357 -0.27 -23.57 6.47
N LEU A 358 0.26 -24.33 7.43
CA LEU A 358 0.55 -25.76 7.31
C LEU A 358 -0.70 -26.57 6.96
N ASP A 359 -1.85 -26.25 7.56
CA ASP A 359 -3.12 -26.94 7.32
C ASP A 359 -3.67 -26.78 5.89
N HIS A 360 -3.10 -25.86 5.10
CA HIS A 360 -3.57 -25.50 3.76
C HIS A 360 -2.48 -25.58 2.68
N LEU A 361 -1.31 -26.14 3.00
CA LEU A 361 -0.27 -26.38 2.00
C LEU A 361 -0.68 -27.52 1.04
N PRO A 362 -0.26 -27.47 -0.24
CA PRO A 362 0.48 -26.37 -0.87
C PRO A 362 -0.44 -25.21 -1.29
N LEU A 363 0.07 -23.99 -1.21
CA LEU A 363 -0.60 -22.82 -1.76
C LEU A 363 -0.37 -22.74 -3.28
N ILE A 364 -1.35 -22.28 -4.06
CA ILE A 364 -1.23 -22.11 -5.52
C ILE A 364 -1.16 -20.61 -5.85
N ASP A 365 -2.22 -19.86 -5.52
CA ASP A 365 -2.23 -18.39 -5.45
C ASP A 365 -2.19 -18.03 -3.96
N ASP A 366 -1.00 -17.87 -3.39
CA ASP A 366 -0.86 -17.65 -1.95
C ASP A 366 -1.60 -16.40 -1.49
N GLU A 367 -1.52 -15.29 -2.21
CA GLU A 367 -2.24 -14.06 -1.89
C GLU A 367 -3.77 -14.26 -1.94
N GLY A 368 -4.30 -14.85 -3.01
CA GLY A 368 -5.73 -15.12 -3.13
C GLY A 368 -6.24 -16.16 -2.12
N MET A 369 -5.44 -17.20 -1.84
CA MET A 369 -5.80 -18.26 -0.91
C MET A 369 -5.80 -17.77 0.53
N LEU A 370 -4.71 -17.13 0.97
CA LEU A 370 -4.53 -16.71 2.36
C LEU A 370 -5.40 -15.52 2.74
N THR A 371 -5.77 -14.66 1.79
CA THR A 371 -6.52 -13.43 2.10
C THR A 371 -8.01 -13.49 1.75
N LYS A 372 -8.42 -14.43 0.90
CA LYS A 372 -9.82 -14.51 0.44
C LYS A 372 -10.41 -15.92 0.57
N LEU A 373 -9.82 -16.92 -0.08
CA LEU A 373 -10.43 -18.25 -0.19
C LEU A 373 -10.52 -18.97 1.16
N ILE A 374 -9.38 -19.16 1.84
CA ILE A 374 -9.30 -19.89 3.10
C ILE A 374 -10.01 -19.12 4.24
N PRO A 375 -9.76 -17.81 4.44
CA PRO A 375 -10.50 -16.99 5.41
C PRO A 375 -12.02 -17.16 5.32
N LYS A 376 -12.57 -17.12 4.09
CA LYS A 376 -14.00 -17.25 3.84
C LYS A 376 -14.52 -18.65 4.16
N GLN A 377 -13.76 -19.70 3.82
CA GLN A 377 -14.11 -21.08 4.14
C GLN A 377 -14.13 -21.32 5.66
N LEU A 378 -13.13 -20.82 6.38
CA LEU A 378 -13.00 -20.97 7.82
C LEU A 378 -13.87 -19.99 8.62
N ARG A 379 -14.43 -18.96 7.97
CA ARG A 379 -15.11 -17.81 8.60
C ARG A 379 -14.22 -17.09 9.61
N ARG A 380 -12.93 -17.01 9.31
CA ARG A 380 -11.92 -16.31 10.10
C ARG A 380 -11.45 -15.11 9.29
N PRO A 381 -11.72 -13.86 9.73
CA PRO A 381 -11.49 -12.68 8.91
C PRO A 381 -10.00 -12.37 8.75
N VAL A 382 -9.69 -11.59 7.71
CA VAL A 382 -8.41 -10.92 7.55
C VAL A 382 -8.55 -9.51 8.10
N LEU A 383 -7.68 -9.14 9.04
CA LEU A 383 -7.68 -7.82 9.65
C LEU A 383 -6.49 -6.99 9.16
N VAL A 384 -6.59 -5.68 9.24
CA VAL A 384 -5.49 -4.74 9.03
C VAL A 384 -5.25 -3.98 10.33
N ALA A 385 -4.01 -4.02 10.82
CA ALA A 385 -3.56 -3.15 11.89
C ALA A 385 -3.28 -1.76 11.31
N THR A 386 -4.26 -0.86 11.34
CA THR A 386 -4.18 0.44 10.63
C THR A 386 -3.10 1.36 11.21
N GLY A 387 -2.74 1.19 12.48
CA GLY A 387 -1.60 1.87 13.08
C GLY A 387 -0.23 1.23 12.80
N ALA A 388 -0.16 0.05 12.17
CA ALA A 388 1.09 -0.64 11.86
C ALA A 388 1.62 -0.22 10.49
N LEU A 389 2.25 0.94 10.41
CA LEU A 389 2.59 1.58 9.14
C LEU A 389 3.87 1.03 8.50
N ALA A 390 3.84 0.78 7.20
CA ALA A 390 4.99 0.37 6.39
C ALA A 390 4.85 0.91 4.96
N ALA A 391 5.92 0.87 4.14
CA ALA A 391 5.84 1.23 2.73
C ALA A 391 6.42 0.13 1.83
N HIS A 392 5.65 -0.26 0.81
CA HIS A 392 6.04 -1.21 -0.22
C HIS A 392 6.39 -0.46 -1.50
N TYR A 393 7.57 -0.72 -2.06
CA TYR A 393 8.09 0.08 -3.16
C TYR A 393 7.26 -0.07 -4.45
N ALA A 394 7.08 -1.29 -4.96
CA ALA A 394 6.52 -1.47 -6.30
C ALA A 394 5.93 -2.86 -6.53
N PHE A 395 4.70 -2.91 -7.06
CA PHE A 395 4.22 -4.12 -7.71
C PHE A 395 5.01 -4.40 -8.99
N ALA A 396 4.99 -5.65 -9.46
CA ALA A 396 5.66 -6.08 -10.70
C ALA A 396 5.25 -5.25 -11.93
N SER A 397 4.00 -4.74 -11.97
CA SER A 397 3.51 -3.88 -13.05
C SER A 397 3.95 -2.41 -12.93
N GLN A 398 4.48 -1.99 -11.77
CA GLN A 398 4.90 -0.60 -11.51
C GLN A 398 6.42 -0.42 -11.54
N VAL A 399 7.19 -1.50 -11.33
CA VAL A 399 8.63 -1.43 -11.07
C VAL A 399 9.44 -0.72 -12.16
N ARG A 400 9.09 -0.92 -13.44
CA ARG A 400 9.84 -0.35 -14.56
C ARG A 400 9.82 1.17 -14.52
N ASP A 401 8.66 1.75 -14.25
CA ASP A 401 8.42 3.18 -14.26
C ASP A 401 8.84 3.84 -12.93
N LEU A 402 8.59 3.19 -11.79
CA LEU A 402 9.08 3.68 -10.50
C LEU A 402 10.61 3.74 -10.41
N LYS A 403 11.33 2.82 -11.07
CA LYS A 403 12.79 2.89 -11.22
C LYS A 403 13.29 4.15 -11.95
N GLN A 404 12.43 4.86 -12.67
CA GLN A 404 12.76 6.14 -13.30
C GLN A 404 12.54 7.33 -12.36
N THR A 405 12.06 7.12 -11.14
CA THR A 405 11.93 8.15 -10.11
C THR A 405 13.11 8.13 -9.13
N ASP A 406 13.26 9.18 -8.34
CA ASP A 406 14.21 9.20 -7.22
C ASP A 406 13.65 8.62 -5.91
N ILE A 407 12.51 7.90 -5.93
CA ILE A 407 11.85 7.38 -4.72
C ILE A 407 12.79 6.48 -3.91
N LEU A 408 13.41 5.48 -4.54
CA LEU A 408 14.26 4.53 -3.81
C LEU A 408 15.47 5.23 -3.17
N SER A 409 16.05 6.23 -3.85
CA SER A 409 17.17 7.00 -3.29
C SER A 409 16.74 7.92 -2.15
N ARG A 410 15.50 8.44 -2.15
CA ARG A 410 14.91 9.15 -1.01
C ARG A 410 14.73 8.25 0.21
N TYR A 411 14.18 7.05 0.06
CA TYR A 411 14.06 6.13 1.21
C TYR A 411 15.42 5.69 1.74
N ARG A 412 16.42 5.50 0.84
CA ARG A 412 17.81 5.26 1.25
C ARG A 412 18.37 6.42 2.07
N ALA A 413 18.16 7.66 1.62
CA ALA A 413 18.60 8.85 2.36
C ALA A 413 17.90 8.97 3.73
N TYR A 414 16.59 8.72 3.80
CA TYR A 414 15.87 8.68 5.08
C TYR A 414 16.44 7.63 6.03
N ALA A 415 16.67 6.41 5.54
CA ALA A 415 17.23 5.33 6.35
C ALA A 415 18.65 5.66 6.84
N ASN A 416 19.48 6.25 5.98
CA ASN A 416 20.82 6.74 6.34
C ASN A 416 20.80 7.90 7.35
N ASP A 417 19.75 8.70 7.40
CA ASP A 417 19.66 9.80 8.36
C ASP A 417 19.13 9.33 9.73
N LEU A 418 18.14 8.43 9.74
CA LEU A 418 17.30 8.19 10.91
C LEU A 418 17.25 6.74 11.40
N ILE A 419 17.56 5.76 10.56
CA ILE A 419 17.34 4.35 10.85
C ILE A 419 18.65 3.62 11.14
N CYS A 420 19.63 3.74 10.24
CA CYS A 420 20.93 3.09 10.29
C CYS A 420 22.04 4.04 9.79
N PRO A 421 22.47 5.02 10.60
CA PRO A 421 23.32 6.09 10.10
C PRO A 421 24.67 5.63 9.54
N GLY A 422 24.97 6.05 8.30
CA GLY A 422 26.24 5.80 7.63
C GLY A 422 26.45 4.37 7.11
N THR A 423 25.41 3.53 7.08
CA THR A 423 25.54 2.13 6.63
C THR A 423 25.14 1.88 5.18
N LEU A 424 24.35 2.77 4.56
CA LEU A 424 23.91 2.62 3.17
C LEU A 424 24.75 3.49 2.23
N PRO A 425 24.95 3.05 0.96
CA PRO A 425 25.78 3.73 -0.02
C PRO A 425 25.30 5.15 -0.40
#